data_AF-A0AAW2MK00-F1
#
_entry.id   AF-A0AAW2MK00-F1
#
_cell.length_a   1.000
_cell.length_b   1.000
_cell.length_c   1.000
_cell.angle_alpha   90.00
_cell.angle_beta   90.00
_cell.angle_gamma   90.00
#
_symmetry.space_group_name_H-M   'P 1'
#
loop_
_entity.id
_entity.type
_entity.pdbx_description
1 polymer ?
#
loop_
_entity_poly.entity_id
_entity_poly.type
_entity_poly.pdbx_seq_one_letter_code
_entity_poly.pdbx_strand_id
1 'polypeptide(L)'
;MKVATLEGVHNDLKKNRVVTFEISCQQVGEILNSMVLDNDIIEVKSTGLGDYHSIPIGTICYRFASGAGAGKGPRLGAFASIPCGACPRISLCTPDGIISPSTCVYYTKWLNIDF
;
A
#
# COMPACT_ATOMS: atom_id res chain seq x y z
N MET A 1 7.93 -16.24 -12.02
CA MET A 1 7.34 -15.06 -11.35
C MET A 1 8.08 -13.83 -11.86
N LYS A 2 7.45 -12.95 -12.64
CA LYS A 2 8.17 -11.86 -13.31
C LYS A 2 8.73 -10.85 -12.30
N VAL A 3 10.04 -10.63 -12.34
CA VAL A 3 10.80 -9.65 -11.56
C VAL A 3 11.23 -8.51 -12.47
N ALA A 4 11.40 -7.30 -11.94
CA ALA A 4 11.83 -6.14 -12.71
C ALA A 4 12.89 -5.32 -11.97
N THR A 5 13.91 -4.84 -12.68
CA THR A 5 14.91 -3.88 -12.17
C THR A 5 14.42 -2.44 -12.34
N LEU A 6 14.98 -1.48 -11.58
CA LEU A 6 14.67 -0.06 -11.73
C LEU A 6 14.81 0.44 -13.18
N GLU A 7 15.93 0.09 -13.83
CA GLU A 7 16.22 0.48 -15.20
C GLU A 7 15.22 -0.16 -16.19
N GLY A 8 14.86 -1.42 -15.93
CA GLY A 8 13.83 -2.14 -16.68
C GLY A 8 12.47 -1.43 -16.62
N VAL A 9 12.01 -1.07 -15.41
CA VAL A 9 10.76 -0.32 -15.22
C VAL A 9 10.81 1.04 -15.90
N HIS A 10 11.90 1.79 -15.71
CA HIS A 10 12.09 3.10 -16.34
C HIS A 10 12.05 3.04 -17.87
N ASN A 11 12.74 2.05 -18.46
CA ASN A 11 12.74 1.84 -19.91
C ASN A 11 11.35 1.42 -20.42
N ASP A 12 10.63 0.56 -19.70
CA ASP A 12 9.30 0.12 -20.10
C ASP A 12 8.26 1.25 -20.02
N LEU A 13 8.34 2.12 -19.01
CA LEU A 13 7.48 3.32 -18.90
C LEU A 13 7.63 4.23 -20.13
N LYS A 14 8.88 4.42 -20.59
CA LYS A 14 9.19 5.21 -21.79
C LYS A 14 8.76 4.50 -23.07
N LYS A 15 9.15 3.24 -23.23
CA LYS A 15 8.90 2.43 -24.44
C LYS A 15 7.41 2.26 -24.72
N ASN A 16 6.63 1.99 -23.68
CA ASN A 16 5.18 1.79 -23.80
C ASN A 16 4.39 3.10 -23.76
N ARG A 17 5.06 4.26 -23.67
CA ARG A 17 4.44 5.60 -23.61
C ARG A 17 3.39 5.73 -22.50
N VAL A 18 3.66 5.11 -21.35
CA VAL A 18 2.81 5.24 -20.14
C VAL A 18 2.89 6.66 -19.60
N VAL A 19 4.08 7.25 -19.68
CA VAL A 19 4.33 8.66 -19.35
C VAL A 19 4.52 9.46 -20.65
N THR A 20 3.91 10.64 -20.71
CA THR A 20 4.01 11.58 -21.84
C THR A 20 5.10 12.63 -21.66
N PHE A 21 5.76 12.65 -20.50
CA PHE A 21 6.79 13.59 -20.10
C PHE A 21 8.11 12.87 -19.81
N GLU A 22 9.21 13.63 -19.74
CA GLU A 22 10.51 13.08 -19.34
C GLU A 22 10.53 12.73 -17.86
N ILE A 23 10.78 11.46 -17.55
CA ILE A 23 10.97 10.96 -16.19
C ILE A 23 12.41 10.46 -16.01
N SER A 24 13.04 10.80 -14.89
CA SER A 24 14.39 10.33 -14.53
C SER A 24 14.34 8.96 -13.84
N CYS A 25 15.44 8.21 -13.85
CA CYS A 25 15.53 6.94 -13.11
C CYS A 25 15.33 7.15 -11.60
N GLN A 26 15.83 8.27 -11.07
CA GLN A 26 15.68 8.61 -9.65
C GLN A 26 14.20 8.77 -9.28
N GLN A 27 13.42 9.50 -10.07
CA GLN A 27 11.99 9.69 -9.83
C GLN A 27 11.22 8.37 -9.85
N VAL A 28 11.55 7.47 -10.78
CA VAL A 28 10.97 6.11 -10.80
C VAL A 28 11.35 5.35 -9.52
N GLY A 29 12.60 5.47 -9.06
CA GLY A 29 13.05 4.84 -7.82
C GLY A 29 12.29 5.34 -6.59
N GLU A 30 12.04 6.64 -6.50
CA GLU A 30 11.25 7.25 -5.42
C GLU A 30 9.80 6.75 -5.41
N ILE A 31 9.19 6.61 -6.60
CA ILE A 31 7.84 6.04 -6.74
C ILE A 31 7.83 4.57 -6.31
N LEU A 32 8.79 3.76 -6.78
CA LEU A 32 8.88 2.35 -6.40
C LEU A 32 9.09 2.19 -4.89
N ASN A 33 9.90 3.06 -4.26
CA ASN A 33 10.07 3.07 -2.82
C ASN A 33 8.74 3.34 -2.08
N SER A 34 7.93 4.29 -2.56
CA SER A 34 6.58 4.51 -2.01
C SER A 34 5.72 3.24 -2.13
N MET A 35 5.74 2.57 -3.28
CA MET A 35 4.98 1.34 -3.49
C MET A 35 5.45 0.17 -2.61
N VAL A 36 6.74 0.13 -2.26
CA VAL A 36 7.27 -0.82 -1.27
C VAL A 36 6.72 -0.51 0.13
N LEU A 37 6.68 0.77 0.51
CA LEU A 37 6.12 1.20 1.81
C LEU A 37 4.63 0.86 1.92
N ASP A 38 3.88 1.00 0.84
CA ASP A 38 2.46 0.64 0.76
C ASP A 38 2.23 -0.88 0.65
N ASN A 39 3.32 -1.67 0.57
CA ASN A 39 3.32 -3.13 0.45
C ASN A 39 2.64 -3.66 -0.84
N ASP A 40 2.59 -2.83 -1.88
CA ASP A 40 2.09 -3.20 -3.20
C ASP A 40 3.10 -4.06 -3.98
N ILE A 41 4.39 -3.77 -3.77
CA ILE A 41 5.53 -4.50 -4.32
C ILE A 41 6.56 -4.81 -3.23
N ILE A 42 7.43 -5.77 -3.51
CA ILE A 42 8.50 -6.20 -2.60
C ILE A 42 9.85 -5.97 -3.27
N GLU A 43 10.77 -5.33 -2.55
CA GLU A 43 12.17 -5.25 -2.93
C GLU A 43 12.88 -6.58 -2.61
N VAL A 44 13.60 -7.12 -3.58
CA VAL A 44 14.34 -8.38 -3.49
C VAL A 44 15.69 -8.24 -4.18
N LYS A 45 16.68 -9.04 -3.76
CA LYS A 45 17.97 -9.10 -4.45
C LYS A 45 18.01 -10.25 -5.43
N SER A 46 18.61 -10.02 -6.59
CA SER A 46 18.82 -11.06 -7.61
C SER A 46 19.67 -12.21 -7.08
N THR A 47 19.19 -13.43 -7.31
CA THR A 47 19.92 -14.69 -7.02
C THR A 47 20.67 -15.23 -8.24
N GLY A 48 20.51 -14.62 -9.42
CA GLY A 48 21.07 -15.10 -10.68
C GLY A 48 20.46 -16.40 -11.23
N LEU A 49 19.40 -16.92 -10.61
CA LEU A 49 18.74 -18.16 -10.98
C LEU A 49 17.29 -17.93 -11.40
N GLY A 50 16.75 -18.77 -12.30
CA GLY A 50 15.34 -18.73 -12.71
C GLY A 50 14.95 -17.38 -13.33
N ASP A 51 13.92 -16.72 -12.77
CA ASP A 51 13.46 -15.40 -13.21
C ASP A 51 14.55 -14.30 -13.11
N TYR A 52 15.64 -14.55 -12.37
CA TYR A 52 16.78 -13.64 -12.21
C TYR A 52 17.97 -13.96 -13.13
N HIS A 53 17.86 -14.94 -14.04
CA HIS A 53 19.01 -15.46 -14.80
C HIS A 53 19.77 -14.41 -15.62
N SER A 54 19.07 -13.39 -16.13
CA SER A 54 19.67 -12.30 -16.91
C SER A 54 20.11 -11.10 -16.06
N ILE A 55 20.00 -11.18 -14.73
CA ILE A 55 20.25 -10.07 -13.82
C ILE A 55 21.46 -10.41 -12.93
N PRO A 56 22.49 -9.53 -12.85
CA PRO A 56 23.64 -9.76 -11.98
C PRO A 56 23.23 -10.07 -10.53
N ILE A 57 23.97 -10.98 -9.89
CA ILE A 57 23.70 -11.38 -8.50
C ILE A 57 23.84 -10.17 -7.59
N GLY A 58 22.90 -10.00 -6.67
CA GLY A 58 22.89 -8.90 -5.71
C GLY A 58 22.24 -7.61 -6.20
N THR A 59 21.92 -7.49 -7.50
CA THR A 59 21.16 -6.34 -8.03
C THR A 59 19.78 -6.26 -7.39
N ILE A 60 19.35 -5.05 -7.05
CA ILE A 60 18.02 -4.77 -6.50
C ILE A 60 16.97 -4.98 -7.60
N CYS A 61 15.93 -5.72 -7.27
CA CYS A 61 14.80 -6.02 -8.13
C CYS A 61 13.50 -5.84 -7.35
N TYR A 62 12.42 -5.66 -8.09
CA TYR A 62 11.07 -5.52 -7.57
C TYR A 62 10.21 -6.64 -8.13
N ARG A 63 9.31 -7.13 -7.30
CA ARG A 63 8.27 -8.07 -7.73
C ARG A 63 6.97 -7.73 -7.01
N PHE A 64 5.85 -8.01 -7.66
CA PHE A 64 4.57 -7.98 -6.96
C PHE A 64 4.62 -8.97 -5.80
N ALA A 65 4.05 -8.61 -4.67
CA ALA A 65 3.82 -9.58 -3.63
C ALA A 65 3.04 -10.78 -4.24
N SER A 66 3.38 -12.01 -3.87
CA SER A 66 2.61 -13.19 -4.26
C SER A 66 2.27 -13.95 -2.99
N GLY A 67 0.98 -13.96 -2.63
CA GLY A 67 0.48 -14.50 -1.37
C GLY A 67 -0.88 -13.91 -1.00
N ALA A 68 -1.55 -14.49 0.00
CA ALA A 68 -2.87 -14.10 0.49
C ALA A 68 -2.89 -12.73 1.21
N GLY A 69 -2.42 -11.69 0.54
CA GLY A 69 -2.22 -10.33 1.07
C GLY A 69 -1.53 -9.40 0.07
N ALA A 70 -1.11 -9.91 -1.08
CA ALA A 70 -0.48 -9.13 -2.13
C ALA A 70 -1.47 -8.23 -2.89
N GLY A 71 -1.13 -6.94 -3.03
CA GLY A 71 -1.88 -5.99 -3.86
C GLY A 71 -3.27 -5.62 -3.33
N LYS A 72 -3.54 -5.87 -2.03
CA LYS A 72 -4.79 -5.46 -1.38
C LYS A 72 -4.60 -4.30 -0.39
N GLY A 73 -3.42 -3.67 -0.38
CA GLY A 73 -3.02 -2.72 0.65
C GLY A 73 -3.07 -3.35 2.06
N PRO A 74 -2.87 -2.55 3.12
CA PRO A 74 -3.10 -2.99 4.48
C PRO A 74 -4.52 -3.53 4.62
N ARG A 75 -4.69 -4.77 5.09
CA ARG A 75 -6.03 -5.25 5.45
C ARG A 75 -6.53 -4.38 6.60
N LEU A 76 -7.59 -3.61 6.36
CA LEU A 76 -8.27 -2.86 7.40
C LEU A 76 -8.67 -3.84 8.51
N GLY A 77 -8.09 -3.68 9.69
CA GLY A 77 -8.45 -4.47 10.85
C GLY A 77 -9.91 -4.19 11.23
N ALA A 78 -10.58 -5.15 11.88
CA ALA A 78 -11.98 -5.02 12.28
C ALA A 78 -12.26 -3.73 13.08
N PHE A 79 -11.28 -3.28 13.87
CA PHE A 79 -11.38 -2.03 14.61
C PHE A 79 -11.36 -0.79 13.71
N ALA A 80 -10.58 -0.79 12.64
CA ALA A 80 -10.53 0.30 11.65
C ALA A 80 -11.78 0.33 10.74
N SER A 81 -12.54 -0.76 10.66
CA SER A 81 -13.81 -0.81 9.90
C SER A 81 -15.02 -0.24 10.63
N ILE A 82 -14.89 0.12 11.91
CA ILE A 82 -15.95 0.74 12.71
C ILE A 82 -15.56 2.18 13.10
N PRO A 83 -16.53 3.08 13.35
CA PRO A 83 -16.23 4.49 13.63
C PRO A 83 -15.34 4.70 14.87
N CYS A 84 -15.29 3.75 15.81
CA CYS A 84 -14.40 3.81 16.96
C CYS A 84 -12.91 3.79 16.59
N GLY A 85 -12.52 3.08 15.51
CA GLY A 85 -11.12 2.96 15.11
C GLY A 85 -10.48 4.25 14.61
N ALA A 86 -11.29 5.19 14.17
CA ALA A 86 -10.87 6.51 13.70
C ALA A 86 -11.42 7.65 14.57
N CYS A 87 -12.03 7.35 15.72
CA CYS A 87 -12.65 8.36 16.56
C CYS A 87 -11.59 9.25 17.25
N PRO A 88 -11.57 10.58 17.00
CA PRO A 88 -10.56 11.47 17.56
C PRO A 88 -10.69 11.67 19.08
N ARG A 89 -11.80 11.21 19.69
CA ARG A 89 -12.11 11.37 21.11
C ARG A 89 -12.33 10.02 21.82
N ILE A 90 -11.84 8.92 21.24
CA ILE A 90 -12.07 7.56 21.78
C ILE A 90 -11.62 7.42 23.25
N SER A 91 -10.57 8.11 23.66
CA SER A 91 -10.04 8.10 25.03
C SER A 91 -10.96 8.75 26.07
N LEU A 92 -11.94 9.54 25.64
CA LEU A 92 -12.92 10.21 26.49
C LEU A 92 -14.29 9.51 26.46
N CYS A 93 -14.43 8.45 25.64
CA CYS A 93 -15.69 7.77 25.44
C CYS A 93 -15.94 6.78 26.58
N THR A 94 -16.98 7.02 27.37
CA THR A 94 -17.38 6.16 28.50
C THR A 94 -18.89 5.99 28.52
N PRO A 95 -19.43 4.85 29.01
CA PRO A 95 -20.88 4.61 29.02
C PRO A 95 -21.70 5.76 29.63
N ASP A 96 -21.23 6.34 30.74
CA ASP A 96 -21.93 7.38 31.50
C ASP A 96 -21.34 8.79 31.31
N GLY A 97 -20.47 8.97 30.30
CA GLY A 97 -19.78 10.24 30.06
C GLY A 97 -20.52 11.18 29.11
N ILE A 98 -20.06 12.43 29.02
CA ILE A 98 -20.54 13.40 28.02
C ILE A 98 -20.36 12.87 26.59
N ILE A 99 -19.24 12.16 26.35
CA ILE A 99 -19.01 11.41 25.14
C ILE A 99 -19.32 9.95 25.48
N SER A 100 -20.44 9.44 24.95
CA SER A 100 -20.92 8.09 25.24
C SER A 100 -21.23 7.34 23.95
N PRO A 101 -21.04 6.00 23.92
CA PRO A 101 -21.48 5.18 22.79
C PRO A 101 -22.99 5.28 22.53
N SER A 102 -23.81 5.50 23.57
CA SER A 102 -25.28 5.52 23.47
C SER A 102 -25.82 6.77 22.76
N THR A 103 -25.07 7.88 22.81
CA THR A 103 -25.41 9.17 22.17
C THR A 103 -24.44 9.54 21.05
N CYS A 104 -23.67 8.56 20.56
CA CYS A 104 -22.57 8.80 19.61
C CYS A 104 -23.08 9.10 18.20
N VAL A 105 -22.94 10.36 17.75
CA VAL A 105 -23.29 10.80 16.39
C VAL A 105 -22.58 10.02 15.27
N TYR A 106 -21.36 9.52 15.53
CA TYR A 106 -20.63 8.73 14.53
C TYR A 106 -21.23 7.35 14.33
N TYR A 107 -21.77 6.74 15.39
CA TYR A 107 -22.47 5.46 15.28
C TYR A 107 -23.82 5.64 14.61
N THR A 108 -24.60 6.66 14.97
CA THR A 108 -25.91 6.92 14.36
C THR A 108 -25.79 7.15 12.86
N LYS A 109 -24.80 7.96 12.45
CA LYS A 109 -24.48 8.17 11.03
C LYS A 109 -23.99 6.90 10.34
N TRP A 110 -23.11 6.12 10.98
CA TRP A 110 -22.58 4.89 10.37
C TRP A 110 -23.63 3.80 10.21
N LEU A 111 -24.57 3.70 11.15
CA LEU A 111 -25.69 2.76 11.12
C LEU A 111 -26.90 3.28 10.30
N ASN A 112 -26.84 4.51 9.77
CA ASN A 112 -27.94 5.20 9.10
C ASN A 112 -29.25 5.22 9.92
N ILE A 113 -29.15 5.54 11.21
CA ILE A 113 -30.30 5.61 12.12
C ILE A 113 -30.91 7.03 12.15
N ASP A 114 -30.20 8.03 11.63
CA ASP A 114 -30.72 9.39 11.44
C ASP A 114 -31.53 9.47 10.13
N PHE A 115 -32.84 9.75 10.24
CA PHE A 115 -33.76 10.06 9.13
C PHE A 115 -33.88 11.57 8.91
#